data_AF-A0A133Y932-F1
#
_entry.id   AF-A0A133Y932-F1
#
_cell.length_a   1.000
_cell.length_b   1.000
_cell.length_c   1.000
_cell.angle_alpha   90.00
_cell.angle_beta   90.00
_cell.angle_gamma   90.00
#
_symmetry.space_group_name_H-M   'P 1'
#
loop_
_entity.id
_entity.type
_entity.pdbx_description
1 polymer ?
#
loop_
_entity_poly.entity_id
_entity_poly.type
_entity_poly.pdbx_seq_one_letter_code
_entity_poly.pdbx_strand_id
1 'polypeptide(L)'
;MFKDAKEFGGSIFKQLNDSYEYLTLCNRTMATFRGLERVEHSDYPESALREAMLNALIHRDYSYSGSIIINVNDNAMEFISLGGLLPGITTEDIKNGISQPRNAKLAAIFHRLRLI
;
A
#
# COMPACT_ATOMS: atom_id res chain seq x y z
N MET A 1 -1.43 -14.28 -17.00
CA MET A 1 -2.14 -13.43 -17.96
C MET A 1 -2.45 -12.12 -17.23
N PHE A 2 -1.97 -10.98 -17.72
CA PHE A 2 -2.30 -9.67 -17.12
C PHE A 2 -3.79 -9.41 -17.31
N LYS A 3 -4.52 -9.14 -16.21
CA LYS A 3 -5.98 -8.98 -16.23
C LYS A 3 -6.41 -7.56 -16.60
N ASP A 4 -5.71 -6.54 -16.11
CA ASP A 4 -5.97 -5.12 -16.36
C ASP A 4 -4.73 -4.29 -15.99
N ALA A 5 -4.63 -3.05 -16.47
CA ALA A 5 -3.58 -2.09 -16.12
C ALA A 5 -4.17 -0.69 -15.93
N LYS A 6 -3.97 -0.11 -14.74
CA LYS A 6 -4.49 1.22 -14.39
C LYS A 6 -3.38 2.13 -13.88
N GLU A 7 -3.27 3.30 -14.47
CA GLU A 7 -2.37 4.36 -14.01
C GLU A 7 -3.11 5.41 -13.20
N PHE A 8 -2.45 5.90 -12.14
CA PHE A 8 -2.97 6.95 -11.26
C PHE A 8 -1.99 8.12 -11.25
N GLY A 9 -2.53 9.33 -11.39
CA GLY A 9 -1.74 10.56 -11.47
C GLY A 9 -2.34 11.72 -10.67
N GLY A 10 -1.74 12.89 -10.80
CA GLY A 10 -2.15 14.08 -10.04
C GLY A 10 -1.43 14.20 -8.70
N SER A 11 -2.08 14.81 -7.70
CA SER A 11 -1.48 14.99 -6.38
C SER A 11 -1.28 13.65 -5.66
N ILE A 12 -0.34 13.60 -4.71
CA ILE A 12 -0.07 12.37 -3.96
C ILE A 12 -1.31 11.86 -3.21
N PHE A 13 -2.16 12.76 -2.73
CA PHE A 13 -3.41 12.41 -2.05
C PHE A 13 -4.45 11.84 -3.02
N LYS A 14 -4.52 12.39 -4.23
CA LYS A 14 -5.39 11.84 -5.27
C LYS A 14 -4.92 10.45 -5.68
N GLN A 15 -3.62 10.28 -5.91
CA GLN A 15 -3.04 8.98 -6.21
C GLN A 15 -3.32 7.98 -5.10
N LEU A 16 -3.12 8.36 -3.83
CA LEU A 16 -3.44 7.54 -2.66
C LEU A 16 -4.91 7.11 -2.66
N ASN A 17 -5.86 8.05 -2.80
CA ASN A 17 -7.29 7.74 -2.73
C ASN A 17 -7.74 6.87 -3.91
N ASP A 18 -7.41 7.28 -5.14
CA ASP A 18 -7.86 6.59 -6.35
C ASP A 18 -7.29 5.16 -6.43
N SER A 19 -6.01 4.97 -6.09
CA SER A 19 -5.40 3.64 -6.11
C SER A 19 -5.92 2.77 -4.97
N TYR A 20 -6.26 3.34 -3.81
CA TYR A 20 -6.83 2.59 -2.69
C TYR A 20 -8.23 2.06 -3.01
N GLU A 21 -9.07 2.92 -3.58
CA GLU A 21 -10.41 2.52 -4.05
C GLU A 21 -10.31 1.41 -5.10
N TYR A 22 -9.40 1.54 -6.06
CA TYR A 22 -9.20 0.51 -7.08
C TYR A 22 -8.69 -0.81 -6.49
N LEU A 23 -7.71 -0.79 -5.58
CA LEU A 23 -7.22 -2.01 -4.94
C LEU A 23 -8.26 -2.66 -4.04
N THR A 24 -9.15 -1.89 -3.43
CA THR A 24 -10.28 -2.42 -2.67
C THR A 24 -11.25 -3.18 -3.58
N LEU A 25 -11.47 -2.70 -4.81
CA LEU A 25 -12.26 -3.43 -5.82
C LEU A 25 -11.55 -4.69 -6.33
N CYS A 26 -10.21 -4.66 -6.42
CA CYS A 26 -9.42 -5.83 -6.78
C CYS A 26 -9.26 -6.84 -5.62
N ASN A 27 -9.50 -6.42 -4.38
CA ASN A 27 -9.39 -7.25 -3.20
C ASN A 27 -10.58 -8.22 -3.15
N ARG A 28 -10.29 -9.48 -3.46
CA ARG A 28 -11.31 -10.51 -3.54
C ARG A 28 -12.03 -10.61 -2.19
N THR A 29 -13.35 -10.62 -2.27
CA THR A 29 -14.22 -10.77 -1.10
C THR A 29 -14.99 -12.07 -1.22
N MET A 30 -14.82 -12.95 -0.24
CA MET A 30 -15.53 -14.21 -0.11
C MET A 30 -16.64 -14.07 0.90
N ALA A 31 -17.83 -14.57 0.56
CA ALA A 31 -18.94 -14.64 1.49
C ALA A 31 -19.01 -16.04 2.12
N THR A 32 -19.10 -16.09 3.44
CA THR A 32 -19.41 -17.29 4.22
C THR A 32 -20.75 -17.08 4.95
N PHE A 33 -21.35 -18.16 5.44
CA PHE A 33 -22.59 -18.08 6.21
C PHE A 33 -22.36 -18.59 7.63
N ARG A 34 -22.78 -17.81 8.62
CA ARG A 34 -22.79 -18.19 10.03
C ARG A 34 -24.24 -18.27 10.50
N GLY A 35 -24.83 -19.46 10.42
CA GLY A 35 -26.27 -19.63 10.63
C GLY A 35 -27.06 -18.96 9.52
N LEU A 36 -27.89 -17.96 9.86
CA LEU A 36 -28.67 -17.17 8.89
C LEU A 36 -27.94 -15.90 8.41
N GLU A 37 -26.79 -15.56 9.00
CA GLU A 37 -26.05 -14.34 8.67
C GLU A 37 -25.01 -14.60 7.58
N ARG A 38 -25.01 -13.75 6.54
CA ARG A 38 -23.96 -13.69 5.52
C ARG A 38 -22.82 -12.83 6.04
N VAL A 39 -21.62 -13.39 6.13
CA VAL A 39 -20.41 -12.71 6.58
C VAL A 39 -19.43 -12.62 5.41
N GLU A 40 -19.02 -11.41 5.05
CA GLU A 40 -18.02 -11.17 4.01
C GLU A 40 -16.62 -11.07 4.62
N HIS A 41 -15.66 -11.71 3.96
CA HIS A 41 -14.24 -11.67 4.30
C HIS A 41 -13.44 -11.33 3.06
N SER A 42 -12.74 -10.21 3.08
CA SER A 42 -11.77 -9.85 2.05
C SER A 42 -10.42 -10.54 2.29
N ASP A 43 -9.72 -10.89 1.22
CA ASP A 43 -8.41 -11.57 1.31
C ASP A 43 -7.40 -10.77 2.13
N TYR A 44 -7.38 -9.44 1.94
CA TYR A 44 -6.59 -8.51 2.74
C TYR A 44 -7.50 -7.61 3.59
N PRO A 45 -7.26 -7.45 4.90
CA PRO A 45 -8.00 -6.49 5.69
C PRO A 45 -7.68 -5.07 5.25
N GLU A 46 -8.66 -4.17 5.40
CA GLU A 46 -8.57 -2.77 5.01
C GLU A 46 -7.30 -2.08 5.58
N SER A 47 -7.00 -2.35 6.84
CA SER A 47 -5.84 -1.80 7.54
C SER A 47 -4.51 -2.22 6.90
N ALA A 48 -4.39 -3.46 6.44
CA ALA A 48 -3.17 -3.97 5.80
C ALA A 48 -2.98 -3.33 4.42
N LEU A 49 -4.06 -3.19 3.65
CA LEU A 49 -4.01 -2.55 2.33
C LEU A 49 -3.59 -1.08 2.44
N ARG A 50 -4.21 -0.36 3.39
CA ARG A 50 -3.90 1.03 3.72
C ARG A 50 -2.44 1.18 4.13
N GLU A 51 -1.95 0.33 5.02
CA GLU A 51 -0.58 0.35 5.51
C GLU A 51 0.45 0.07 4.41
N ALA A 52 0.20 -0.94 3.56
CA ALA A 52 1.07 -1.27 2.43
C ALA A 52 1.19 -0.09 1.44
N MET A 53 0.06 0.57 1.13
CA MET A 53 0.05 1.75 0.27
C MET A 53 0.80 2.94 0.87
N LEU A 54 0.57 3.22 2.15
CA LEU A 54 1.25 4.30 2.86
C LEU A 54 2.76 4.06 2.90
N ASN A 55 3.17 2.82 3.19
CA ASN A 55 4.57 2.45 3.19
C ASN A 55 5.22 2.62 1.81
N ALA A 56 4.54 2.20 0.75
CA ALA A 56 5.01 2.38 -0.62
C ALA A 56 5.15 3.86 -1.01
N LEU A 57 4.26 4.75 -0.54
CA LEU A 57 4.33 6.18 -0.82
C LEU A 57 5.37 6.91 0.03
N ILE A 58 5.38 6.69 1.35
CA ILE A 58 6.20 7.45 2.30
C ILE A 58 7.68 7.08 2.20
N HIS A 59 7.99 5.80 1.97
CA HIS A 59 9.37 5.29 1.93
C HIS A 59 9.96 5.23 0.52
N ARG A 60 9.19 5.60 -0.52
CA ARG A 60 9.68 5.73 -1.89
C ARG A 60 10.79 6.78 -1.98
N ASP A 61 11.80 6.46 -2.78
CA ASP A 61 12.80 7.43 -3.18
C ASP A 61 12.29 8.27 -4.36
N TYR A 62 11.93 9.53 -4.05
CA TYR A 62 11.43 10.50 -5.01
C TYR A 62 12.49 11.14 -5.92
N SER A 63 13.77 10.78 -5.78
CA SER A 63 14.79 11.15 -6.76
C SER A 63 14.66 10.38 -8.08
N TYR A 64 14.00 9.22 -8.07
CA TYR A 64 13.69 8.44 -9.26
C TYR A 64 12.36 8.85 -9.88
N SER A 65 12.26 8.79 -11.21
CA SER A 65 11.04 9.09 -11.96
C SER A 65 10.06 7.91 -12.07
N GLY A 66 10.50 6.68 -11.82
CA GLY A 66 9.68 5.48 -12.01
C GLY A 66 8.55 5.32 -10.98
N SER A 67 7.36 4.95 -11.43
CA SER A 67 6.16 4.82 -10.57
C SER A 67 6.30 3.74 -9.49
N ILE A 68 5.43 3.80 -8.48
CA ILE A 68 5.13 2.63 -7.64
C ILE A 68 4.36 1.66 -8.52
N ILE A 69 4.77 0.39 -8.52
CA ILE A 69 4.11 -0.68 -9.27
C ILE A 69 3.40 -1.57 -8.26
N ILE A 70 2.12 -1.82 -8.47
CA ILE A 70 1.32 -2.70 -7.61
C ILE A 70 0.81 -3.84 -8.47
N ASN A 71 1.31 -5.05 -8.23
CA ASN A 71 0.89 -6.25 -8.94
C ASN A 71 -0.16 -6.97 -8.10
N VAL A 72 -1.33 -7.20 -8.68
CA VAL A 72 -2.39 -7.99 -8.05
C VAL A 72 -2.55 -9.29 -8.82
N ASN A 73 -2.38 -10.42 -8.15
CA ASN A 73 -2.63 -11.75 -8.70
C ASN A 73 -3.43 -12.60 -7.70
N ASP A 74 -3.80 -13.81 -8.11
CA ASP A 74 -4.67 -14.69 -7.31
C ASP A 74 -4.01 -15.20 -6.02
N ASN A 75 -2.69 -15.03 -5.86
CA ASN A 75 -1.93 -15.45 -4.68
C ASN A 75 -1.51 -14.28 -3.79
N ALA A 76 -1.17 -13.14 -4.39
CA ALA A 76 -0.54 -12.02 -3.69
C ALA A 76 -0.87 -10.66 -4.30
N MET A 77 -0.85 -9.63 -3.44
CA MET A 77 -0.74 -8.24 -3.83
C MET A 77 0.66 -7.73 -3.48
N GLU A 78 1.45 -7.41 -4.50
CA GLU A 78 2.85 -7.00 -4.36
C GLU A 78 3.01 -5.51 -4.61
N PHE A 79 3.61 -4.81 -3.64
CA PHE A 79 3.89 -3.37 -3.72
C PHE A 79 5.38 -3.16 -3.97
N ILE A 80 5.72 -2.52 -5.09
CA ILE A 80 7.08 -2.29 -5.53
C ILE A 80 7.32 -0.79 -5.62
N SER A 81 8.16 -0.27 -4.72
CA SER A 81 8.60 1.12 -4.71
C SER A 81 10.12 1.23 -4.88
N LEU A 82 10.58 2.21 -5.65
CA LEU A 82 12.01 2.48 -5.84
C LEU A 82 12.67 3.04 -4.57
N GLY A 83 13.95 2.71 -4.37
CA GLY A 83 14.80 3.25 -3.30
C GLY A 83 15.44 2.22 -2.36
N GLY A 84 14.87 1.02 -2.26
CA GLY A 84 15.39 -0.05 -1.38
C GLY A 84 15.30 0.29 0.11
N LEU A 85 16.21 -0.24 0.94
CA LEU A 85 16.36 0.13 2.35
C LEU A 85 17.35 1.29 2.50
N LEU A 86 17.22 2.07 3.58
CA LEU A 86 18.20 3.11 3.90
C LEU A 86 19.50 2.44 4.40
N PRO A 87 20.68 3.03 4.15
CA PRO A 87 21.94 2.49 4.67
C PRO A 87 21.87 2.28 6.19
N GLY A 88 22.26 1.08 6.63
CA GLY A 88 22.23 0.71 8.04
C GLY A 88 20.88 0.19 8.57
N ILE A 89 19.85 0.08 7.72
CA ILE A 89 18.57 -0.55 8.07
C ILE A 89 18.47 -1.91 7.38
N THR A 90 18.16 -2.94 8.17
CA THR A 90 17.92 -4.30 7.69
C THR A 90 16.42 -4.62 7.62
N THR A 91 16.07 -5.74 7.00
CA THR A 91 14.68 -6.22 7.00
C THR A 91 14.21 -6.66 8.39
N GLU A 92 15.11 -7.08 9.26
CA GLU A 92 14.80 -7.47 10.65
C GLU A 92 14.47 -6.24 11.51
N ASP A 93 15.21 -5.15 11.33
CA ASP A 93 14.92 -3.86 11.97
C ASP A 93 13.50 -3.38 11.69
N ILE A 94 13.06 -3.48 10.43
CA ILE A 94 11.71 -3.08 10.01
C ILE A 94 10.65 -3.97 10.67
N LYS A 95 10.91 -5.28 10.75
CA LYS A 95 10.01 -6.22 11.45
C LYS A 95 9.92 -5.94 12.95
N ASN A 96 10.98 -5.41 13.54
CA ASN A 96 11.02 -4.97 14.95
C ASN A 96 10.37 -3.59 15.16
N GLY A 97 9.79 -2.99 14.11
CA GLY A 97 9.06 -1.72 14.19
C GLY A 97 9.92 -0.48 13.95
N ILE A 98 11.18 -0.63 13.50
CA ILE A 98 11.99 0.53 13.11
C ILE A 98 11.44 1.09 11.80
N SER A 99 10.92 2.32 11.85
CA SER A 99 10.45 3.05 10.68
C SER A 99 11.26 4.33 10.49
N GLN A 100 12.00 4.40 9.38
CA GLN A 100 12.80 5.57 9.00
C GLN A 100 12.34 6.07 7.62
N PRO A 101 11.56 7.17 7.54
CA PRO A 101 11.15 7.73 6.27
C PRO A 101 12.32 8.43 5.57
N ARG A 102 12.43 8.28 4.25
CA ARG A 102 13.42 9.01 3.44
C ARG A 102 13.13 10.49 3.40
N ASN A 103 11.86 10.84 3.24
CA ASN A 103 11.38 12.22 3.21
C ASN A 103 10.64 12.55 4.50
N ALA A 104 11.37 13.07 5.48
CA ALA A 104 10.81 13.44 6.79
C ALA A 104 9.68 14.49 6.69
N LYS A 105 9.73 15.40 5.69
CA LYS A 105 8.67 16.39 5.49
C LYS A 105 7.38 15.71 5.00
N LEU A 106 7.50 14.76 4.07
CA LEU A 106 6.36 13.99 3.59
C LEU A 106 5.74 13.18 4.72
N ALA A 107 6.55 12.43 5.47
CA ALA A 107 6.08 11.68 6.63
C ALA A 107 5.38 12.59 7.66
N ALA A 108 5.94 13.77 7.94
CA ALA A 108 5.33 14.73 8.85
C ALA A 108 3.96 15.24 8.36
N ILE A 109 3.76 15.39 7.05
CA ILE A 109 2.45 15.74 6.48
C ILE A 109 1.45 14.62 6.71
N PHE A 110 1.82 13.37 6.42
CA PHE A 110 0.94 12.21 6.61
C PHE A 110 0.59 11.98 8.10
N HIS A 111 1.55 12.18 8.99
CA HIS A 111 1.32 12.13 10.44
C HIS A 111 0.35 13.21 10.91
N ARG A 112 0.50 14.46 10.42
CA ARG A 112 -0.43 15.56 10.76
C ARG A 112 -1.85 15.30 10.27
N LEU A 113 -1.99 14.57 9.17
CA LEU A 113 -3.28 14.14 8.62
C LEU A 113 -3.83 12.88 9.31
N ARG A 114 -3.14 12.34 10.33
CA ARG A 114 -3.49 11.09 11.04
C ARG A 114 -3.60 9.87 10.11
N LEU A 115 -2.80 9.87 9.05
CA LEU A 115 -2.71 8.75 8.12
C LEU A 115 -1.61 7.76 8.55
N ILE A 116 -0.64 8.19 9.35
CA ILE A 116 0.38 7.35 10.01
C ILE A 116 0.60 7.81 11.45
#